data_AF-A0A816HJB1-F1
#
_entry.id   AF-A0A816HJB1-F1
#
_cell.length_a   1.000
_cell.length_b   1.000
_cell.length_c   1.000
_cell.angle_alpha   90.00
_cell.angle_beta   90.00
_cell.angle_gamma   90.00
#
_symmetry.space_group_name_H-M   'P 1'
#
loop_
_entity.id
_entity.type
_entity.pdbx_description
1 polymer ?
#
loop_
_entity_poly.entity_id
_entity_poly.type
_entity_poly.pdbx_seq_one_letter_code
_entity_poly.pdbx_strand_id
1 'polypeptide(L)'
;MPALFSLEINVHSLTYLTVLVAEQMLPEEALNISLFNSQICEQTFRAARSMSGPFSSVVNFSIYEFLHRVEKLAALQAIKSSSDSNNNNRVYLHWITMMIVFRHVAKAY
;
A
#
# COMPACT_ATOMS: atom_id res chain seq x y z
N MET A 1 -21.76 11.18 12.72
CA MET A 1 -21.86 11.86 11.40
C MET A 1 -20.60 11.70 10.56
N PRO A 2 -19.37 11.97 11.04
CA PRO A 2 -18.16 11.82 10.21
C PRO A 2 -17.98 10.43 9.59
N ALA A 3 -18.29 9.37 10.35
CA ALA A 3 -18.21 8.00 9.86
C ALA A 3 -19.13 7.69 8.67
N LEU A 4 -20.28 8.37 8.55
CA LEU A 4 -21.21 8.17 7.43
C LEU A 4 -20.63 8.74 6.13
N PHE A 5 -20.03 9.93 6.19
CA PHE A 5 -19.34 10.52 5.04
C PHE A 5 -18.12 9.70 4.62
N SER A 6 -17.38 9.14 5.59
CA SER A 6 -16.28 8.22 5.28
C SER A 6 -16.77 6.94 4.59
N LEU A 7 -17.92 6.40 4.99
CA LEU A 7 -18.53 5.25 4.34
C LEU A 7 -18.88 5.57 2.89
N GLU A 8 -19.55 6.71 2.66
CA GLU A 8 -19.94 7.18 1.34
C GLU A 8 -18.72 7.33 0.42
N ILE A 9 -17.65 8.01 0.88
CA ILE A 9 -16.40 8.17 0.13
C ILE A 9 -15.77 6.81 -0.20
N ASN A 10 -15.74 5.88 0.75
CA ASN A 10 -15.16 4.54 0.53
C ASN A 10 -15.96 3.74 -0.51
N VAL A 11 -17.29 3.80 -0.44
CA VAL A 11 -18.18 3.13 -1.41
C VAL A 11 -17.96 3.70 -2.80
N HIS A 12 -18.00 5.03 -2.97
CA HIS A 12 -17.77 5.66 -4.27
C HIS A 12 -16.39 5.33 -4.85
N SER A 13 -15.35 5.30 -4.00
CA SER A 13 -14.00 4.95 -4.42
C SER A 13 -13.90 3.51 -4.93
N LEU A 14 -14.51 2.55 -4.22
CA LEU A 14 -14.52 1.14 -4.62
C LEU A 14 -15.38 0.90 -5.88
N THR A 15 -16.51 1.59 -6.01
CA THR A 15 -17.33 1.55 -7.22
C THR A 15 -16.55 2.07 -8.42
N TYR A 16 -15.83 3.18 -8.27
CA TYR A 16 -14.99 3.72 -9.34
C TYR A 16 -13.90 2.74 -9.77
N LEU A 17 -13.21 2.10 -8.82
CA LEU A 17 -12.23 1.06 -9.13
C LEU A 17 -12.85 -0.13 -9.87
N THR A 18 -14.07 -0.52 -9.52
CA THR A 18 -14.81 -1.59 -10.21
C THR A 18 -15.11 -1.22 -11.65
N VAL A 19 -15.52 0.02 -11.92
CA VAL A 19 -15.70 0.53 -13.29
C VAL A 19 -14.37 0.51 -14.05
N LEU A 20 -13.28 0.99 -13.45
CA LEU A 20 -11.97 0.99 -14.11
C LEU A 20 -11.47 -0.42 -14.47
N VAL A 21 -11.76 -1.42 -13.64
CA VAL A 21 -11.44 -2.82 -13.92
C VAL A 21 -12.36 -3.38 -15.01
N ALA A 22 -13.66 -3.07 -14.98
CA ALA A 22 -14.61 -3.49 -16.03
C ALA A 22 -14.23 -2.93 -17.41
N GLU A 23 -13.74 -1.70 -17.46
CA GLU A 23 -13.21 -1.04 -18.67
C GLU A 23 -11.78 -1.47 -19.03
N GLN A 24 -11.22 -2.49 -18.34
CA GLN A 24 -9.86 -3.02 -18.55
C GLN A 24 -8.74 -1.98 -18.41
N MET A 25 -9.00 -0.86 -17.74
CA MET A 25 -7.99 0.15 -17.43
C MET A 25 -7.13 -0.22 -16.22
N LEU A 26 -7.63 -1.14 -15.38
CA LEU A 26 -6.95 -1.69 -14.22
C LEU A 26 -7.03 -3.22 -14.22
N PRO A 27 -6.03 -3.92 -13.67
CA PRO A 27 -6.06 -5.37 -13.51
C PRO A 27 -7.04 -5.78 -12.40
N GLU A 28 -7.58 -7.01 -12.47
CA GLU A 28 -8.62 -7.51 -11.54
C GLU A 28 -8.18 -7.48 -10.07
N GLU A 29 -6.89 -7.66 -9.81
CA GLU A 29 -6.34 -7.65 -8.46
C GLU A 29 -6.36 -6.25 -7.81
N ALA A 30 -6.64 -5.19 -8.58
CA ALA A 30 -6.97 -3.88 -8.03
C ALA A 30 -8.24 -3.91 -7.15
N LEU A 31 -9.10 -4.92 -7.32
CA LEU A 31 -10.29 -5.16 -6.48
C LEU A 31 -10.00 -6.01 -5.24
N ASN A 32 -8.72 -6.22 -4.88
CA ASN A 32 -8.39 -6.88 -3.63
C ASN A 32 -8.72 -5.97 -2.44
N ILE A 33 -9.97 -6.03 -1.98
CA ILE A 33 -10.52 -5.23 -0.87
C ILE A 33 -9.74 -5.38 0.44
N SER A 34 -9.02 -6.49 0.61
CA SER A 34 -8.17 -6.73 1.79
C SER A 34 -7.04 -5.71 1.90
N LEU A 35 -6.74 -4.99 0.81
CA LEU A 35 -5.71 -3.96 0.75
C LEU A 35 -6.19 -2.56 1.17
N PHE A 36 -7.50 -2.35 1.29
CA PHE A 36 -8.13 -1.03 1.50
C PHE A 36 -8.42 -0.72 2.97
N ASN A 37 -7.66 -1.30 3.89
CA ASN A 37 -7.78 -1.03 5.33
C ASN A 37 -6.51 -0.38 5.88
N SER A 38 -6.65 0.27 7.04
CA SER A 38 -5.53 0.94 7.73
C SER A 38 -4.46 -0.04 8.23
N GLN A 39 -4.81 -1.31 8.45
CA GLN A 39 -3.93 -2.28 9.09
C GLN A 39 -2.64 -2.48 8.29
N ILE A 40 -2.73 -2.55 6.96
CA ILE A 40 -1.55 -2.71 6.10
C ILE A 40 -0.65 -1.48 6.16
N CYS A 41 -1.24 -0.29 6.17
CA CYS A 41 -0.51 0.96 6.33
C CYS A 41 0.25 0.99 7.67
N GLU A 42 -0.44 0.64 8.76
CA GLU A 42 0.17 0.54 10.09
C GLU A 42 1.30 -0.48 10.17
N GLN A 43 1.15 -1.63 9.52
CA GLN A 43 2.20 -2.64 9.44
C GLN A 43 3.44 -2.10 8.75
N THR A 44 3.29 -1.40 7.62
CA THR A 44 4.40 -0.76 6.90
C THR A 44 5.08 0.30 7.76
N PHE A 45 4.32 1.14 8.46
CA PHE A 45 4.87 2.13 9.39
C PHE A 45 5.64 1.48 10.55
N ARG A 46 5.11 0.39 11.12
CA ARG A 46 5.79 -0.38 12.17
C ARG A 46 7.08 -1.01 11.65
N ALA A 47 7.06 -1.57 10.45
CA ALA A 47 8.25 -2.12 9.80
C ALA A 47 9.32 -1.04 9.58
N ALA A 48 8.94 0.14 9.07
CA ALA A 48 9.86 1.26 8.87
C ALA A 48 10.44 1.77 10.20
N ARG A 49 9.67 1.76 11.29
CA ARG A 49 10.16 2.06 12.65
C ARG A 49 11.15 1.02 13.16
N SER A 50 10.92 -0.26 12.86
CA SER A 50 11.80 -1.34 13.30
C SER A 50 13.16 -1.37 12.60
N MET A 51 13.31 -0.64 11.50
CA MET A 51 14.58 -0.53 10.76
C MET A 51 15.63 0.38 11.41
N SER A 52 15.34 0.96 12.57
CA SER A 52 16.33 1.73 13.32
C SER A 52 17.50 0.82 13.74
N GLY A 53 18.72 1.36 13.65
CA GLY A 53 19.93 0.57 13.88
C GLY A 53 20.04 0.02 15.32
N PRO A 54 20.87 -1.00 15.56
CA PRO A 54 20.96 -1.71 16.85
C PRO A 54 21.33 -0.82 18.06
N PHE A 55 21.85 0.38 17.82
CA PHE A 55 22.21 1.36 18.85
C PHE A 55 21.33 2.63 18.83
N SER A 56 20.25 2.64 18.05
CA SER A 56 19.37 3.81 17.89
C SER A 56 17.94 3.46 18.25
N SER A 57 17.41 4.14 19.27
CA SER A 57 15.99 4.09 19.67
C SER A 57 15.13 5.12 18.92
N VAL A 58 15.67 5.80 17.91
CA VAL A 58 14.95 6.83 17.17
C VAL A 58 13.88 6.18 16.29
N VAL A 59 12.63 6.26 16.75
CA VAL A 59 11.43 5.74 16.06
C VAL A 59 10.69 6.80 15.25
N ASN A 60 11.13 8.06 15.37
CA ASN A 60 10.59 9.18 14.59
C ASN A 60 11.43 9.36 13.34
N PHE A 61 10.76 9.67 12.24
CA PHE A 61 11.39 9.95 10.97
C PHE A 61 10.54 10.97 10.21
N SER A 62 11.20 11.80 9.43
CA SER A 62 10.57 12.65 8.41
C SER A 62 9.95 11.79 7.30
N ILE A 63 9.10 12.40 6.48
CA ILE A 63 8.52 11.73 5.31
C ILE A 63 9.62 11.29 4.33
N TYR A 64 10.66 12.10 4.16
CA TYR A 64 11.80 11.74 3.30
C TYR A 64 12.50 10.47 3.78
N GLU A 65 12.79 10.39 5.09
CA GLU A 65 13.37 9.19 5.69
C GLU A 65 12.42 7.99 5.65
N PHE A 66 11.12 8.21 5.79
CA PHE A 66 10.11 7.16 5.63
C PHE A 66 10.15 6.55 4.23
N LEU A 67 10.15 7.38 3.18
CA LEU A 67 10.19 6.93 1.80
C LEU A 67 11.44 6.07 1.54
N HIS A 68 12.60 6.53 2.00
CA HIS A 68 13.84 5.77 1.85
C HIS A 68 13.82 4.42 2.60
N ARG A 69 13.23 4.40 3.80
CA ARG A 69 13.04 3.15 4.56
C ARG A 69 12.09 2.20 3.84
N VAL A 70 11.01 2.71 3.26
CA VAL A 70 10.04 1.91 2.50
C VAL A 70 10.65 1.30 1.24
N GLU A 71 11.48 2.03 0.50
CA GLU A 71 12.23 1.48 -0.64
C GLU A 71 13.11 0.29 -0.20
N LYS A 72 13.81 0.43 0.93
CA LYS A 72 14.62 -0.65 1.50
C LYS A 72 13.77 -1.83 1.97
N LEU A 73 12.58 -1.59 2.56
CA LEU A 73 11.63 -2.67 2.88
C LEU A 73 11.20 -3.43 1.61
N ALA A 74 10.89 -2.70 0.54
CA ALA A 74 10.50 -3.32 -0.73
C ALA A 74 11.61 -4.20 -1.29
N ALA A 75 12.87 -3.75 -1.24
CA ALA A 75 14.02 -4.55 -1.66
C ALA A 75 14.21 -5.81 -0.79
N LEU A 76 14.11 -5.69 0.54
CA LEU A 76 14.18 -6.84 1.45
C LEU A 76 13.07 -7.85 1.19
N GLN A 77 11.86 -7.36 0.93
CA GLN A 77 10.71 -8.21 0.65
C GLN A 77 10.83 -8.91 -0.70
N ALA A 78 11.37 -8.23 -1.71
CA ALA A 78 11.70 -8.86 -2.99
C ALA A 78 12.68 -10.02 -2.80
N ILE A 79 13.79 -9.81 -2.08
CA ILE A 79 14.79 -10.86 -1.78
C ILE A 79 14.16 -12.05 -1.04
N LYS A 80 13.33 -11.77 -0.02
CA LYS A 80 12.61 -12.81 0.72
C LYS A 80 11.68 -13.61 -0.20
N SER A 81 10.91 -12.92 -1.05
CA SER A 81 9.99 -13.58 -1.99
C SER A 81 10.70 -14.39 -3.08
N SER A 82 11.89 -13.96 -3.54
CA SER A 82 12.72 -14.73 -4.48
C SER A 82 13.26 -16.01 -3.85
N SER A 83 13.52 -15.99 -2.54
CA SER A 83 13.94 -17.18 -1.78
C SER A 83 12.79 -18.17 -1.59
N ASP A 84 11.55 -17.66 -1.47
CA ASP A 84 10.31 -18.42 -1.33
C ASP A 84 9.66 -18.73 -2.71
N SER A 85 10.40 -19.30 -3.66
CA SER A 85 10.06 -19.52 -5.08
C SER A 85 8.79 -20.35 -5.39
N ASN A 86 7.62 -20.01 -4.84
CA ASN A 86 6.34 -20.61 -5.19
C ASN A 86 5.11 -19.67 -5.11
N ASN A 87 5.27 -18.33 -5.05
CA ASN A 87 4.11 -17.42 -5.00
C ASN A 87 4.35 -16.03 -5.63
N ASN A 88 4.89 -16.00 -6.84
CA ASN A 88 5.44 -14.80 -7.49
C ASN A 88 4.41 -13.72 -7.92
N ASN A 89 3.10 -13.93 -7.79
CA ASN A 89 2.10 -13.01 -8.38
C ASN A 89 1.42 -12.05 -7.38
N ARG A 90 1.55 -12.23 -6.06
CA ARG A 90 0.70 -11.49 -5.09
C ARG A 90 1.29 -10.19 -4.55
N VAL A 91 2.61 -9.99 -4.65
CA VAL A 91 3.31 -8.92 -3.91
C VAL A 91 3.63 -7.70 -4.78
N TYR A 92 4.01 -7.89 -6.05
CA TYR A 92 4.26 -6.78 -6.97
C TYR A 92 2.99 -6.00 -7.30
N LEU A 93 1.85 -6.70 -7.39
CA LEU A 93 0.56 -6.04 -7.53
C LEU A 93 0.16 -5.23 -6.29
N HIS A 94 0.57 -5.62 -5.09
CA HIS A 94 0.21 -4.87 -3.88
C HIS A 94 0.79 -3.44 -3.89
N TRP A 95 2.05 -3.30 -4.28
CA TRP A 95 2.71 -1.99 -4.38
C TRP A 95 2.25 -1.17 -5.57
N ILE A 96 2.07 -1.80 -6.73
CA ILE A 96 1.55 -1.13 -7.93
C ILE A 96 0.12 -0.66 -7.70
N THR A 97 -0.75 -1.47 -7.09
CA THR A 97 -2.12 -1.07 -6.74
C THR A 97 -2.13 0.04 -5.71
N MET A 98 -1.30 0.00 -4.66
CA MET A 98 -1.19 1.12 -3.72
C MET A 98 -0.73 2.41 -4.40
N MET A 99 0.25 2.35 -5.31
CA MET A 99 0.71 3.54 -6.04
C MET A 99 -0.32 4.05 -7.07
N ILE A 100 -1.06 3.16 -7.74
CA ILE A 100 -2.11 3.54 -8.70
C ILE A 100 -3.28 4.19 -7.98
N VAL A 101 -3.73 3.61 -6.85
CA VAL A 101 -4.80 4.17 -6.01
C VAL A 101 -4.36 5.51 -5.44
N PHE A 102 -3.14 5.62 -4.88
CA PHE A 102 -2.62 6.90 -4.41
C PHE A 102 -2.52 7.95 -5.52
N ARG A 103 -2.05 7.58 -6.72
CA ARG A 103 -1.87 8.50 -7.85
C ARG A 103 -3.19 8.97 -8.46
N HIS A 104 -4.24 8.16 -8.44
CA HIS A 104 -5.57 8.55 -8.93
C HIS A 104 -6.33 9.36 -7.87
N VAL A 105 -6.27 8.96 -6.60
CA VAL A 105 -6.88 9.73 -5.50
C VAL A 105 -6.23 11.11 -5.36
N ALA A 106 -4.90 11.21 -5.53
CA ALA A 106 -4.18 12.49 -5.47
C ALA A 106 -4.39 13.42 -6.68
N LYS A 107 -5.01 12.95 -7.77
CA LYS A 107 -5.38 13.79 -8.93
C LYS A 107 -6.83 14.27 -8.88
N ALA A 108 -7.63 13.71 -7.98
CA ALA A 108 -9.02 14.10 -7.76
C ALA A 108 -9.16 15.29 -6.78
N TYR A 109 -8.03 15.77 -6.24
CA TYR A 109 -7.87 16.97 -5.42
C TYR A 109 -6.84 17.89 -6.09
#